data_AF-A0A349B302-F1
#
_entry.id   AF-A0A349B302-F1
#
_cell.length_a   1.000
_cell.length_b   1.000
_cell.length_c   1.000
_cell.angle_alpha   90.00
_cell.angle_beta   90.00
_cell.angle_gamma   90.00
#
_symmetry.space_group_name_H-M   'P 1'
#
loop_
_entity.id
_entity.type
_entity.pdbx_description
1 polymer ?
#
loop_
_entity_poly.entity_id
_entity_poly.type
_entity_poly.pdbx_seq_one_letter_code
_entity_poly.pdbx_strand_id
1 'polypeptide(L)'
;TYGVPEGSSLADWPITHDDLVDHWDWVEWEVGVCGDPAGHRALAPRRRGDPMPPLPANAEAAALARGASALGLSTGSVPMLLNSVPHAGRARCVRCGECVGFSCPVDAKNGSHNTVLPRALATGNAALVAGCRAVGITTDAAGRVTGAVLIDEAAGTARTVRAGHVVVACGAIETARLLLASRSDRHPDGLGNATDQVGRHLQGHAFVSAFGAFDEPVVDADGPGVSIATLDLAHGNVDADGVPLVGGGVVANEMVKLPIVHWSWALPPDVPRWGAAAKAAMRDTYRTTGHLFAQVQEVPRPGNRVTLDPDVRDGLGLPVARLTGEAHPETVRTTRHIADRS
;
A
#
# COMPACT_ATOMS: atom_id res chain seq x y z
N THR A 1 10.80 19.86 10.49
CA THR A 1 11.12 19.03 9.31
C THR A 1 12.22 18.07 9.71
N TYR A 2 12.29 16.87 9.11
CA TYR A 2 13.33 15.87 9.43
C TYR A 2 14.71 16.17 8.83
N GLY A 3 14.89 17.38 8.26
CA GLY A 3 16.03 17.66 7.39
C GLY A 3 15.94 16.89 6.06
N VAL A 4 16.99 17.02 5.25
CA VAL A 4 17.14 16.32 3.97
C VAL A 4 18.40 15.47 4.06
N PRO A 5 18.27 14.14 4.26
CA PRO A 5 19.43 13.25 4.28
C PRO A 5 20.29 13.43 3.03
N GLU A 6 21.62 13.39 3.19
CA GLU A 6 22.57 13.52 2.09
C GLU A 6 22.34 12.44 1.03
N GLY A 7 22.21 12.84 -0.24
CA GLY A 7 21.94 11.91 -1.34
C GLY A 7 20.47 11.47 -1.49
N SER A 8 19.56 12.02 -0.68
CA SER A 8 18.11 11.88 -0.86
C SER A 8 17.54 12.97 -1.78
N SER A 9 16.34 12.72 -2.28
CA SER A 9 15.48 13.73 -2.91
C SER A 9 14.32 14.14 -1.99
N LEU A 10 14.49 13.97 -0.68
CA LEU A 10 13.44 14.31 0.28
C LEU A 10 13.19 15.82 0.22
N ALA A 11 11.93 16.19 0.08
CA ALA A 11 11.51 17.58 -0.05
C ALA A 11 10.19 17.80 0.69
N ASP A 12 9.96 19.05 1.10
CA ASP A 12 8.68 19.46 1.63
C ASP A 12 7.64 19.49 0.50
N TRP A 13 6.42 19.03 0.80
CA TRP A 13 5.31 19.14 -0.13
C TRP A 13 4.97 20.61 -0.36
N PRO A 14 4.55 21.01 -1.57
CA PRO A 14 4.11 22.39 -1.85
C PRO A 14 2.70 22.69 -1.30
N ILE A 15 2.15 21.77 -0.50
CA ILE A 15 0.85 21.83 0.16
C ILE A 15 1.02 21.34 1.60
N THR A 16 0.11 21.75 2.46
CA THR A 16 0.10 21.47 3.89
C THR A 16 -0.94 20.42 4.24
N HIS A 17 -0.91 19.95 5.49
CA HIS A 17 -1.98 19.12 6.04
C HIS A 17 -3.35 19.81 5.96
N ASP A 18 -3.40 21.13 6.21
CA ASP A 18 -4.65 21.89 6.22
C ASP A 18 -5.26 22.04 4.82
N ASP A 19 -4.44 21.98 3.77
CA ASP A 19 -4.92 21.94 2.38
C ASP A 19 -5.61 20.59 2.05
N LEU A 20 -5.30 19.52 2.78
CA LEU A 20 -5.75 18.16 2.50
C LEU A 20 -6.84 17.65 3.45
N VAL A 21 -6.97 18.24 4.63
CA VAL A 21 -7.88 17.74 5.70
C VAL A 21 -9.33 17.57 5.25
N ASP A 22 -9.86 18.50 4.46
CA ASP A 22 -11.23 18.42 3.96
C ASP A 22 -11.36 17.37 2.83
N HIS A 23 -10.28 17.11 2.08
CA HIS A 23 -10.24 16.05 1.09
C HIS A 23 -10.13 14.65 1.74
N TRP A 24 -9.38 14.53 2.84
CA TRP A 24 -9.34 13.29 3.63
C TRP A 24 -10.71 12.98 4.22
N ASP A 25 -11.34 13.96 4.86
CA ASP A 25 -12.69 13.78 5.40
C ASP A 25 -13.71 13.44 4.29
N TRP A 26 -13.64 14.08 3.11
CA TRP A 26 -14.50 13.70 1.99
C TRP A 26 -14.25 12.25 1.53
N VAL A 27 -13.00 11.86 1.31
CA VAL A 27 -12.68 10.53 0.77
C VAL A 27 -12.99 9.42 1.77
N GLU A 28 -12.71 9.60 3.06
CA GLU A 28 -13.00 8.60 4.11
C GLU A 28 -14.48 8.23 4.13
N TRP A 29 -15.36 9.23 3.97
CA TRP A 29 -16.82 9.03 3.90
C TRP A 29 -17.28 8.46 2.55
N GLU A 30 -16.66 8.83 1.43
CA GLU A 30 -17.00 8.28 0.11
C GLU A 30 -16.64 6.78 0.01
N VAL A 31 -15.54 6.36 0.63
CA VAL A 31 -15.05 4.98 0.58
C VAL A 31 -15.52 4.12 1.76
N GLY A 32 -16.04 4.73 2.81
CA GLY A 32 -16.55 4.04 4.00
C GLY A 32 -15.41 3.47 4.86
N VAL A 33 -14.61 4.34 5.48
CA VAL A 33 -13.63 3.93 6.49
C VAL A 33 -14.35 3.53 7.79
N CYS A 34 -13.87 2.45 8.41
CA CYS A 34 -14.19 2.11 9.78
C CYS A 34 -12.97 2.34 10.67
N GLY A 35 -13.18 2.88 11.87
CA GLY A 35 -12.07 3.26 12.74
C GLY A 35 -12.52 3.74 14.11
N ASP A 36 -11.55 3.89 14.99
CA ASP A 36 -11.73 4.49 16.31
C ASP A 36 -10.99 5.85 16.36
N PRO A 37 -11.71 6.97 16.45
CA PRO A 37 -11.08 8.30 16.59
C PRO A 37 -10.16 8.42 17.81
N ALA A 38 -10.40 7.61 18.86
CA ALA A 38 -9.59 7.59 20.06
C ALA A 38 -8.49 6.52 20.03
N GLY A 39 -8.40 5.71 18.97
CA GLY A 39 -7.49 4.57 18.89
C GLY A 39 -6.02 4.98 18.94
N HIS A 40 -5.66 6.10 18.32
CA HIS A 40 -4.28 6.54 18.24
C HIS A 40 -4.12 8.03 18.51
N ARG A 41 -3.39 8.37 19.57
CA ARG A 41 -3.14 9.76 20.00
C ARG A 41 -2.31 10.57 19.01
N ALA A 42 -1.50 9.90 18.18
CA ALA A 42 -0.66 10.52 17.18
C ALA A 42 -1.41 10.87 15.88
N LEU A 43 -2.67 10.45 15.72
CA LEU A 43 -3.46 10.80 14.55
C LEU A 43 -3.96 12.25 14.66
N ALA A 44 -3.92 12.97 13.54
CA ALA A 44 -4.61 14.23 13.42
C ALA A 44 -6.12 14.02 13.65
N PRO A 45 -6.80 14.95 14.34
CA PRO A 45 -8.23 14.82 14.60
C PRO A 45 -9.02 14.82 13.29
N ARG A 46 -9.88 13.81 13.12
CA ARG A 46 -10.85 13.77 12.01
C ARG A 46 -11.90 14.87 12.18
N ARG A 47 -12.32 15.47 11.07
CA ARG A 47 -13.34 16.54 11.05
C ARG A 47 -14.70 16.04 11.53
N ARG A 48 -15.22 14.96 10.94
CA ARG A 48 -16.53 14.39 11.28
C ARG A 48 -16.47 13.09 12.09
N GLY A 49 -15.27 12.66 12.49
CA GLY A 49 -15.03 11.30 13.01
C GLY A 49 -15.00 10.26 11.90
N ASP A 50 -15.06 8.98 12.28
CA ASP A 50 -15.06 7.87 11.34
C ASP A 50 -16.48 7.58 10.80
N PRO A 51 -16.64 7.26 9.49
CA PRO A 51 -17.94 6.91 8.90
C PRO A 51 -18.62 5.71 9.56
N MET A 52 -17.84 4.81 10.14
CA MET A 52 -18.29 3.57 10.78
C MET A 52 -17.43 3.24 12.02
N PRO A 53 -17.98 2.53 13.03
CA PRO A 53 -17.22 2.10 14.20
C PRO A 53 -16.14 1.07 13.82
N PRO A 54 -15.08 0.88 14.63
CA PRO A 54 -14.01 -0.07 14.31
C PRO A 54 -14.54 -1.51 14.29
N LEU A 55 -13.81 -2.39 13.61
CA LEU A 55 -14.03 -3.84 13.71
C LEU A 55 -13.51 -4.36 15.06
N PRO A 56 -14.09 -5.45 15.61
CA PRO A 56 -13.57 -6.08 16.81
C PRO A 56 -12.11 -6.53 16.64
N ALA A 57 -11.32 -6.38 17.71
CA ALA A 57 -9.97 -6.92 17.76
C ALA A 57 -9.98 -8.45 17.66
N ASN A 58 -8.92 -9.01 17.08
CA ASN A 58 -8.70 -10.46 17.07
C ASN A 58 -7.99 -10.92 18.36
N ALA A 59 -7.84 -12.24 18.54
CA ALA A 59 -7.15 -12.82 19.69
C ALA A 59 -5.70 -12.33 19.85
N GLU A 60 -4.98 -12.15 18.73
CA GLU A 60 -3.58 -11.73 18.72
C GLU A 60 -3.41 -10.31 19.30
N ALA A 61 -4.32 -9.41 18.97
CA ALA A 61 -4.29 -8.03 19.45
C ALA A 61 -4.30 -7.93 20.98
N ALA A 62 -5.02 -8.82 21.68
CA ALA A 62 -5.02 -8.82 23.14
C ALA A 62 -3.66 -9.21 23.73
N ALA A 63 -2.94 -10.16 23.13
CA ALA A 63 -1.59 -10.53 23.55
C ALA A 63 -0.59 -9.42 23.28
N LEU A 64 -0.66 -8.82 22.08
CA LEU A 64 0.20 -7.71 21.67
C LEU A 64 -0.03 -6.44 22.50
N ALA A 65 -1.28 -6.11 22.85
CA ALA A 65 -1.61 -4.97 23.71
C ALA A 65 -0.97 -5.10 25.11
N ARG A 66 -0.93 -6.32 25.68
CA ARG A 66 -0.25 -6.57 26.96
C ARG A 66 1.26 -6.34 26.84
N GLY A 67 1.88 -6.89 25.79
CA GLY A 67 3.30 -6.71 25.52
C GLY A 67 3.68 -5.24 25.31
N ALA A 68 2.93 -4.53 24.46
CA ALA A 68 3.12 -3.12 24.20
C ALA A 68 2.97 -2.28 25.49
N SER A 69 1.93 -2.54 26.28
CA SER A 69 1.73 -1.83 27.55
C SER A 69 2.88 -2.06 28.54
N ALA A 70 3.44 -3.28 28.61
CA ALA A 70 4.61 -3.57 29.45
C ALA A 70 5.87 -2.83 28.99
N LEU A 71 5.97 -2.54 27.69
CA LEU A 71 7.04 -1.73 27.09
C LEU A 71 6.76 -0.22 27.13
N GLY A 72 5.60 0.19 27.67
CA GLY A 72 5.19 1.60 27.70
C GLY A 72 4.75 2.15 26.33
N LEU A 73 4.47 1.28 25.36
CA LEU A 73 4.02 1.65 24.02
C LEU A 73 2.50 1.84 23.98
N SER A 74 2.05 2.85 23.25
CA SER A 74 0.65 3.09 22.96
C SER A 74 0.18 2.24 21.76
N THR A 75 -1.03 1.72 21.85
CA THR A 75 -1.63 0.91 20.78
C THR A 75 -3.06 1.33 20.49
N GLY A 76 -3.49 1.12 19.24
CA GLY A 76 -4.81 1.48 18.75
C GLY A 76 -5.34 0.54 17.69
N SER A 77 -6.64 0.68 17.39
CA SER A 77 -7.24 -0.02 16.25
C SER A 77 -6.83 0.62 14.93
N VAL A 78 -6.64 -0.22 13.91
CA VAL A 78 -6.23 0.24 12.58
C VAL A 78 -7.45 0.65 11.77
N PRO A 79 -7.51 1.89 11.24
CA PRO A 79 -8.57 2.30 10.33
C PRO A 79 -8.55 1.47 9.05
N MET A 80 -9.72 1.00 8.61
CA MET A 80 -9.82 0.09 7.46
C MET A 80 -10.94 0.48 6.51
N LEU A 81 -10.74 0.24 5.22
CA LEU A 81 -11.79 0.35 4.21
C LEU A 81 -12.66 -0.92 4.17
N LEU A 82 -13.25 -1.27 5.31
CA LEU A 82 -14.11 -2.42 5.52
C LEU A 82 -15.40 -1.99 6.18
N ASN A 83 -16.53 -2.45 5.65
CA ASN A 83 -17.84 -2.19 6.22
C ASN A 83 -18.01 -2.93 7.55
N SER A 84 -17.85 -2.26 8.70
CA SER A 84 -18.15 -2.85 10.01
C SER A 84 -19.66 -2.98 10.26
N VAL A 85 -20.44 -2.14 9.59
CA VAL A 85 -21.90 -2.20 9.47
C VAL A 85 -22.30 -2.14 7.99
N PRO A 86 -23.53 -2.53 7.59
CA PRO A 86 -23.98 -2.31 6.23
C PRO A 86 -23.86 -0.82 5.87
N HIS A 87 -23.23 -0.51 4.74
CA HIS A 87 -22.89 0.86 4.37
C HIS A 87 -22.91 1.06 2.85
N ALA A 88 -23.50 2.16 2.40
CA ALA A 88 -23.61 2.53 0.98
C ALA A 88 -24.12 1.40 0.07
N GLY A 89 -25.11 0.62 0.55
CA GLY A 89 -25.69 -0.50 -0.20
C GLY A 89 -24.82 -1.78 -0.25
N ARG A 90 -23.66 -1.81 0.41
CA ARG A 90 -22.78 -2.98 0.53
C ARG A 90 -22.96 -3.66 1.89
N ALA A 91 -22.80 -4.98 1.94
CA ALA A 91 -22.96 -5.77 3.15
C ALA A 91 -21.88 -5.44 4.21
N ARG A 92 -22.15 -5.85 5.45
CA ARG A 92 -21.13 -5.83 6.52
C ARG A 92 -20.09 -6.93 6.30
N CYS A 93 -18.90 -6.74 6.85
CA CYS A 93 -17.81 -7.71 6.85
C CYS A 93 -18.23 -9.02 7.54
N VAL A 94 -17.92 -10.15 6.90
CA VAL A 94 -18.11 -11.50 7.45
C VAL A 94 -16.85 -12.07 8.10
N ARG A 95 -15.79 -11.25 8.24
CA ARG A 95 -14.55 -11.60 8.95
C ARG A 95 -13.83 -12.84 8.37
N CYS A 96 -13.75 -12.97 7.05
CA CYS A 96 -13.17 -14.16 6.39
C CYS A 96 -11.64 -14.32 6.51
N GLY A 97 -10.89 -13.31 6.96
CA GLY A 97 -9.43 -13.38 7.15
C GLY A 97 -8.57 -13.18 5.90
N GLU A 98 -9.18 -13.08 4.71
CA GLU A 98 -8.49 -13.10 3.42
C GLU A 98 -8.52 -11.72 2.73
N CYS A 99 -8.15 -10.65 3.43
CA CYS A 99 -8.33 -9.29 2.90
C CYS A 99 -7.29 -8.92 1.82
N VAL A 100 -6.02 -9.28 1.99
CA VAL A 100 -4.92 -8.93 1.08
C VAL A 100 -4.67 -10.09 0.12
N GLY A 101 -4.68 -9.81 -1.19
CA GLY A 101 -4.46 -10.81 -2.24
C GLY A 101 -5.71 -11.59 -2.68
N PHE A 102 -6.85 -11.43 -2.01
CA PHE A 102 -8.09 -12.14 -2.33
C PHE A 102 -9.28 -11.19 -2.52
N SER A 103 -10.29 -11.67 -3.26
CA SER A 103 -11.57 -11.00 -3.44
C SER A 103 -12.42 -11.16 -2.18
N CYS A 104 -13.10 -10.08 -1.78
CA CYS A 104 -14.02 -10.16 -0.65
C CYS A 104 -15.28 -10.93 -1.09
N PRO A 105 -15.70 -11.98 -0.37
CA PRO A 105 -16.83 -12.82 -0.79
C PRO A 105 -18.19 -12.14 -0.65
N VAL A 106 -18.25 -10.97 -0.01
CA VAL A 106 -19.49 -10.26 0.34
C VAL A 106 -19.44 -8.76 0.01
N ASP A 107 -18.44 -8.32 -0.76
CA ASP A 107 -18.25 -6.90 -1.12
C ASP A 107 -18.16 -5.92 0.07
N ALA A 108 -17.79 -6.40 1.25
CA ALA A 108 -17.60 -5.55 2.43
C ALA A 108 -16.29 -4.74 2.36
N LYS A 109 -15.25 -5.29 1.72
CA LYS A 109 -13.99 -4.59 1.43
C LYS A 109 -14.20 -3.60 0.29
N ASN A 110 -13.87 -2.34 0.54
CA ASN A 110 -13.91 -1.32 -0.50
C ASN A 110 -12.96 -1.67 -1.64
N GLY A 111 -13.39 -1.42 -2.86
CA GLY A 111 -12.52 -1.19 -4.00
C GLY A 111 -13.22 -0.38 -5.07
N SER A 112 -12.47 0.15 -6.02
CA SER A 112 -13.05 0.94 -7.11
C SER A 112 -14.13 0.17 -7.88
N HIS A 113 -13.93 -1.15 -8.06
CA HIS A 113 -14.84 -2.06 -8.76
C HIS A 113 -16.22 -2.22 -8.13
N ASN A 114 -16.36 -2.11 -6.80
CA ASN A 114 -17.62 -2.31 -6.09
C ASN A 114 -18.18 -1.04 -5.43
N THR A 115 -17.44 0.07 -5.47
CA THR A 115 -17.85 1.33 -4.83
C THR A 115 -18.03 2.46 -5.84
N VAL A 116 -16.93 3.05 -6.35
CA VAL A 116 -17.01 4.29 -7.15
C VAL A 116 -17.31 4.04 -8.64
N LEU A 117 -16.80 2.95 -9.24
CA LEU A 117 -17.07 2.64 -10.65
C LEU A 117 -18.55 2.33 -10.92
N PRO A 118 -19.24 1.47 -10.13
CA PRO A 118 -20.66 1.23 -10.33
C PRO A 118 -21.50 2.51 -10.22
N ARG A 119 -21.17 3.40 -9.26
CA ARG A 119 -21.84 4.70 -9.10
C ARG A 119 -21.62 5.60 -10.32
N ALA A 120 -20.38 5.69 -10.81
CA ALA A 120 -20.06 6.47 -11.99
C ALA A 120 -20.80 5.96 -13.24
N LEU A 121 -20.81 4.64 -13.47
CA LEU A 121 -21.52 4.00 -14.59
C LEU A 121 -23.04 4.23 -14.50
N ALA A 122 -23.62 4.17 -13.31
CA ALA A 122 -25.05 4.39 -13.09
C ALA A 122 -25.52 5.82 -13.46
N THR A 123 -24.61 6.79 -13.57
CA THR A 123 -24.96 8.15 -14.02
C THR A 123 -25.30 8.22 -15.52
N GLY A 124 -24.92 7.22 -16.32
CA GLY A 124 -25.01 7.26 -17.78
C GLY A 124 -23.95 8.15 -18.46
N ASN A 125 -23.09 8.83 -17.69
CA ASN A 125 -22.05 9.72 -18.20
C ASN A 125 -20.65 9.08 -18.21
N ALA A 126 -20.53 7.83 -17.78
CA ALA A 126 -19.28 7.09 -17.77
C ALA A 126 -19.37 5.82 -18.61
N ALA A 127 -18.28 5.48 -19.30
CA ALA A 127 -18.11 4.23 -20.02
C ALA A 127 -16.84 3.53 -19.55
N LEU A 128 -16.92 2.20 -19.37
CA LEU A 128 -15.78 1.36 -19.01
C LEU A 128 -15.36 0.53 -20.23
N VAL A 129 -14.12 0.68 -20.67
CA VAL A 129 -13.52 -0.13 -21.74
C VAL A 129 -12.53 -1.08 -21.08
N ALA A 130 -12.97 -2.31 -20.80
CA ALA A 130 -12.13 -3.36 -20.22
C ALA A 130 -11.36 -4.14 -21.30
N GLY A 131 -10.33 -4.90 -20.88
CA GLY A 131 -9.51 -5.71 -21.80
C GLY A 131 -8.65 -4.89 -22.76
N CYS A 132 -8.47 -3.60 -22.47
CA CYS A 132 -7.66 -2.68 -23.26
C CYS A 132 -6.56 -2.06 -22.40
N ARG A 133 -5.40 -1.84 -22.99
CA ARG A 133 -4.28 -1.13 -22.38
C ARG A 133 -4.07 0.21 -23.07
N ALA A 134 -3.93 1.29 -22.30
CA ALA A 134 -3.43 2.55 -22.83
C ALA A 134 -1.92 2.44 -23.06
N VAL A 135 -1.46 2.75 -24.28
CA VAL A 135 -0.06 2.55 -24.70
C VAL A 135 0.63 3.83 -25.15
N GLY A 136 -0.13 4.92 -25.29
CA GLY A 136 0.39 6.25 -25.58
C GLY A 136 -0.68 7.32 -25.41
N ILE A 137 -0.25 8.54 -25.12
CA ILE A 137 -1.09 9.73 -25.05
C ILE A 137 -0.75 10.59 -26.28
N THR A 138 -1.76 10.99 -27.03
CA THR A 138 -1.57 11.77 -28.26
C THR A 138 -1.56 13.26 -27.96
N THR A 139 -0.74 14.02 -28.68
CA THR A 139 -0.70 15.49 -28.57
C THR A 139 -0.85 16.16 -29.93
N ASP A 140 -1.30 17.42 -29.94
CA ASP A 140 -1.21 18.30 -31.11
C ASP A 140 0.21 18.87 -31.30
N ALA A 141 0.41 19.67 -32.35
CA ALA A 141 1.69 20.32 -32.64
C ALA A 141 2.13 21.35 -31.58
N ALA A 142 1.19 21.88 -30.79
CA ALA A 142 1.49 22.74 -29.65
C ALA A 142 1.88 21.94 -28.39
N GLY A 143 1.79 20.61 -28.44
CA GLY A 143 2.08 19.70 -27.33
C GLY A 143 0.91 19.52 -26.35
N ARG A 144 -0.31 19.95 -26.72
CA ARG A 144 -1.52 19.75 -25.91
C ARG A 144 -2.09 18.37 -26.15
N VAL A 145 -2.57 17.72 -25.10
CA VAL A 145 -3.18 16.38 -25.19
C VAL A 145 -4.44 16.41 -26.06
N THR A 146 -4.61 15.37 -26.88
CA THR A 146 -5.76 15.19 -27.79
C THR A 146 -6.47 13.85 -27.60
N GLY A 147 -5.92 12.94 -26.79
CA GLY A 147 -6.46 11.60 -26.62
C GLY A 147 -5.44 10.58 -26.14
N ALA A 148 -5.80 9.30 -26.28
CA ALA A 148 -4.96 8.16 -25.95
C ALA A 148 -5.08 7.05 -27.00
N VAL A 149 -4.01 6.32 -27.20
CA VAL A 149 -3.96 5.09 -28.01
C VAL A 149 -4.18 3.91 -27.07
N LEU A 150 -5.18 3.09 -27.40
CA LEU A 150 -5.52 1.88 -26.67
C LEU A 150 -5.22 0.66 -27.55
N ILE A 151 -4.65 -0.39 -26.98
CA ILE A 151 -4.54 -1.72 -27.60
C ILE A 151 -5.53 -2.66 -26.93
N ASP A 152 -6.36 -3.32 -27.72
CA ASP A 152 -7.15 -4.46 -27.30
C ASP A 152 -6.21 -5.63 -27.01
N GLU A 153 -6.17 -6.11 -25.76
CA GLU A 153 -5.18 -7.11 -25.36
C GLU A 153 -5.44 -8.51 -25.96
N ALA A 154 -6.68 -8.80 -26.35
CA ALA A 154 -7.03 -10.08 -26.96
C ALA A 154 -6.80 -10.06 -28.49
N ALA A 155 -7.19 -8.97 -29.15
CA ALA A 155 -7.09 -8.84 -30.60
C ALA A 155 -5.75 -8.26 -31.07
N GLY A 156 -4.97 -7.62 -30.18
CA GLY A 156 -3.76 -6.88 -30.52
C GLY A 156 -4.01 -5.64 -31.38
N THR A 157 -5.26 -5.22 -31.54
CA THR A 157 -5.64 -4.11 -32.42
C THR A 157 -5.61 -2.78 -31.68
N ALA A 158 -4.98 -1.78 -32.31
CA ALA A 158 -4.88 -0.43 -31.76
C ALA A 158 -6.06 0.45 -32.20
N ARG A 159 -6.52 1.32 -31.29
CA ARG A 159 -7.52 2.36 -31.56
C ARG A 159 -7.17 3.66 -30.84
N THR A 160 -7.53 4.80 -31.41
CA THR A 160 -7.34 6.10 -30.77
C THR A 160 -8.66 6.62 -30.21
N VAL A 161 -8.65 6.95 -28.92
CA VAL A 161 -9.77 7.63 -28.25
C VAL A 161 -9.43 9.11 -28.12
N ARG A 162 -10.25 9.98 -28.71
CA ARG A 162 -10.08 11.43 -28.59
C ARG A 162 -10.67 11.93 -27.28
N ALA A 163 -9.96 12.84 -26.62
CA ALA A 163 -10.41 13.46 -25.37
C ALA A 163 -9.83 14.87 -25.23
N GLY A 164 -10.60 15.79 -24.65
CA GLY A 164 -10.09 17.13 -24.29
C GLY A 164 -9.18 17.11 -23.05
N HIS A 165 -9.36 16.13 -22.18
CA HIS A 165 -8.55 15.90 -20.98
C HIS A 165 -8.25 14.41 -20.84
N VAL A 166 -7.06 14.09 -20.35
CA VAL A 166 -6.65 12.73 -20.01
C VAL A 166 -6.11 12.74 -18.59
N VAL A 167 -6.69 11.90 -17.74
CA VAL A 167 -6.24 11.68 -16.35
C VAL A 167 -5.54 10.32 -16.30
N VAL A 168 -4.26 10.32 -15.91
CA VAL A 168 -3.45 9.08 -15.85
C VAL A 168 -3.45 8.56 -14.42
N ALA A 169 -4.04 7.39 -14.21
CA ALA A 169 -4.19 6.76 -12.89
C ALA A 169 -3.84 5.27 -12.94
N CYS A 170 -2.69 4.94 -13.54
CA CYS A 170 -2.27 3.56 -13.82
C CYS A 170 -1.45 2.91 -12.68
N GLY A 171 -1.24 3.61 -11.56
CA GLY A 171 -0.28 3.24 -10.52
C GLY A 171 1.14 3.72 -10.82
N ALA A 172 2.04 3.72 -9.83
CA ALA A 172 3.34 4.38 -9.92
C ALA A 172 4.19 3.93 -11.13
N ILE A 173 4.24 2.61 -11.38
CA ILE A 173 5.05 2.01 -12.43
C ILE A 173 4.46 2.27 -13.81
N GLU A 174 3.19 1.88 -14.03
CA GLU A 174 2.57 1.97 -15.35
C GLU A 174 2.24 3.40 -15.76
N THR A 175 2.00 4.32 -14.81
CA THR A 175 1.90 5.76 -15.11
C THR A 175 3.23 6.28 -15.68
N ALA A 176 4.36 5.98 -15.03
CA ALA A 176 5.66 6.39 -15.53
C ALA A 176 5.97 5.76 -16.89
N ARG A 177 5.70 4.46 -17.06
CA ARG A 177 5.87 3.74 -18.32
C ARG A 177 5.06 4.37 -19.45
N LEU A 178 3.77 4.64 -19.24
CA LEU A 178 2.90 5.26 -20.24
C LEU A 178 3.38 6.67 -20.63
N LEU A 179 3.75 7.50 -19.65
CA LEU A 179 4.22 8.86 -19.92
C LEU A 179 5.56 8.86 -20.68
N LEU A 180 6.51 8.01 -20.30
CA LEU A 180 7.80 7.86 -21.00
C LEU A 180 7.64 7.30 -22.43
N ALA A 181 6.64 6.43 -22.65
CA ALA A 181 6.31 5.89 -23.97
C ALA A 181 5.57 6.91 -24.86
N SER A 182 4.92 7.90 -24.26
CA SER A 182 4.13 8.93 -24.95
C SER A 182 5.03 10.05 -25.49
N ARG A 183 5.76 9.77 -26.58
CA ARG A 183 6.69 10.72 -27.22
C ARG A 183 6.02 11.52 -28.35
N SER A 184 6.45 12.75 -28.53
CA SER A 184 6.13 13.58 -29.69
C SER A 184 7.24 14.62 -29.93
N ASP A 185 7.19 15.38 -31.01
CA ASP A 185 8.22 16.41 -31.32
C ASP A 185 8.39 17.43 -30.17
N ARG A 186 7.33 17.71 -29.41
CA ARG A 186 7.36 18.59 -28.24
C ARG A 186 7.74 17.88 -26.94
N HIS A 187 7.69 16.55 -26.92
CA HIS A 187 7.95 15.70 -25.76
C HIS A 187 8.86 14.53 -26.18
N PRO A 188 10.09 14.81 -26.67
CA PRO A 188 10.96 13.78 -27.25
C PRO A 188 11.34 12.69 -26.25
N ASP A 189 11.41 13.03 -24.96
CA ASP A 189 11.76 12.13 -23.85
C ASP A 189 10.56 11.62 -23.04
N GLY A 190 9.36 11.78 -23.59
CA GLY A 190 8.09 11.38 -22.97
C GLY A 190 7.29 12.57 -22.45
N LEU A 191 5.97 12.40 -22.42
CA LEU A 191 5.02 13.44 -22.04
C LEU A 191 5.25 13.90 -20.60
N GLY A 192 5.49 15.21 -20.42
CA GLY A 192 5.75 15.80 -19.10
C GLY A 192 7.16 15.55 -18.55
N ASN A 193 8.06 14.94 -19.34
CA ASN A 193 9.41 14.58 -18.90
C ASN A 193 10.50 15.59 -19.29
N ALA A 194 10.15 16.86 -19.54
CA ALA A 194 11.10 17.89 -19.99
C ALA A 194 12.22 18.19 -18.97
N THR A 195 11.98 17.91 -17.68
CA THR A 195 12.96 18.08 -16.58
C THR A 195 13.46 16.75 -16.01
N ASP A 196 13.26 15.67 -16.76
CA ASP A 196 13.73 14.32 -16.41
C ASP A 196 13.22 13.84 -15.04
N GLN A 197 11.98 14.17 -14.67
CA GLN A 197 11.38 13.76 -13.39
C GLN A 197 10.46 12.54 -13.52
N VAL A 198 9.94 12.25 -14.71
CA VAL A 198 9.02 11.12 -14.89
C VAL A 198 9.76 9.82 -14.56
N GLY A 199 9.13 9.02 -13.70
CA GLY A 199 9.65 7.76 -13.20
C GLY A 199 10.68 7.85 -12.08
N ARG A 200 11.26 9.03 -11.77
CA ARG A 200 12.23 9.19 -10.65
C ARG A 200 11.53 9.15 -9.29
N HIS A 201 12.36 9.06 -8.24
CA HIS A 201 11.94 9.08 -6.84
C HIS A 201 10.99 7.94 -6.49
N LEU A 202 11.12 6.82 -7.18
CA LEU A 202 10.32 5.64 -6.89
C LEU A 202 10.61 5.18 -5.46
N GLN A 203 9.55 5.03 -4.68
CA GLN A 203 9.59 4.58 -3.29
C GLN A 203 8.67 3.38 -3.14
N GLY A 204 9.07 2.45 -2.27
CA GLY A 204 8.21 1.48 -1.62
C GLY A 204 8.20 1.70 -0.11
N HIS A 205 7.92 0.63 0.63
CA HIS A 205 8.19 0.55 2.06
C HIS A 205 9.22 -0.55 2.30
N ALA A 206 10.16 -0.30 3.18
CA ALA A 206 10.95 -1.38 3.76
C ALA A 206 10.08 -2.11 4.79
N PHE A 207 10.02 -3.43 4.72
CA PHE A 207 9.23 -4.24 5.63
C PHE A 207 10.12 -4.91 6.66
N VAL A 208 9.71 -4.83 7.92
CA VAL A 208 10.22 -5.65 9.02
C VAL A 208 9.17 -6.70 9.33
N SER A 209 9.59 -7.93 9.58
CA SER A 209 8.71 -9.02 10.03
C SER A 209 9.32 -9.70 11.24
N ALA A 210 8.51 -9.96 12.26
CA ALA A 210 8.90 -10.68 13.47
C ALA A 210 7.84 -11.72 13.84
N PHE A 211 8.29 -12.93 14.19
CA PHE A 211 7.41 -14.02 14.63
C PHE A 211 7.69 -14.34 16.10
N GLY A 212 6.63 -14.50 16.89
CA GLY A 212 6.72 -14.87 18.30
C GLY A 212 5.92 -16.12 18.60
N ALA A 213 6.48 -17.05 19.36
CA ALA A 213 5.74 -18.21 19.87
C ALA A 213 5.09 -17.85 21.21
N PHE A 214 3.85 -18.32 21.41
CA PHE A 214 3.01 -18.09 22.58
C PHE A 214 2.62 -19.44 23.19
N ASP A 215 2.42 -19.46 24.51
CA ASP A 215 1.95 -20.66 25.20
C ASP A 215 0.47 -20.93 24.90
N GLU A 216 -0.32 -19.86 24.74
CA GLU A 216 -1.72 -19.90 24.33
C GLU A 216 -1.93 -19.70 22.81
N PRO A 217 -3.04 -20.21 22.24
CA PRO A 217 -3.45 -19.82 20.89
C PRO A 217 -3.74 -18.32 20.78
N VAL A 218 -3.07 -17.65 19.85
CA VAL A 218 -3.25 -16.22 19.53
C VAL A 218 -3.85 -15.98 18.15
N VAL A 219 -3.95 -17.01 17.30
CA VAL A 219 -4.60 -16.92 15.98
C VAL A 219 -5.93 -17.65 16.02
N ASP A 220 -7.03 -16.89 15.96
CA ASP A 220 -8.43 -17.36 15.94
C ASP A 220 -8.97 -17.63 14.53
N ALA A 221 -8.23 -17.21 13.50
CA ALA A 221 -8.62 -17.26 12.08
C ALA A 221 -9.83 -16.37 11.73
N ASP A 222 -10.20 -15.45 12.62
CA ASP A 222 -11.20 -14.42 12.32
C ASP A 222 -10.52 -13.18 11.72
N GLY A 223 -11.02 -12.74 10.57
CA GLY A 223 -10.54 -11.52 9.93
C GLY A 223 -11.18 -10.24 10.46
N PRO A 224 -10.70 -9.08 9.96
CA PRO A 224 -9.45 -8.89 9.23
C PRO A 224 -8.22 -9.22 10.10
N GLY A 225 -7.10 -9.58 9.49
CA GLY A 225 -5.90 -9.97 10.24
C GLY A 225 -5.35 -8.82 11.06
N VAL A 226 -5.14 -7.65 10.45
CA VAL A 226 -4.69 -6.46 11.18
C VAL A 226 -5.83 -5.90 12.03
N SER A 227 -5.58 -5.73 13.33
CA SER A 227 -6.52 -5.11 14.27
C SER A 227 -5.87 -4.29 15.37
N ILE A 228 -4.54 -4.32 15.49
CA ILE A 228 -3.76 -3.49 16.41
C ILE A 228 -2.52 -2.92 15.73
N ALA A 229 -2.18 -1.67 16.05
CA ALA A 229 -0.91 -1.06 15.69
C ALA A 229 -0.37 -0.17 16.81
N THR A 230 0.90 0.20 16.71
CA THR A 230 1.49 1.34 17.43
C THR A 230 2.01 2.38 16.43
N LEU A 231 1.82 3.66 16.76
CA LEU A 231 2.35 4.79 16.00
C LEU A 231 3.52 5.47 16.72
N ASP A 232 3.97 4.94 17.85
CA ASP A 232 5.03 5.54 18.67
C ASP A 232 6.38 5.56 17.92
N LEU A 233 6.54 4.71 16.92
CA LEU A 233 7.73 4.63 16.06
C LEU A 233 7.54 5.31 14.70
N ALA A 234 6.40 5.96 14.45
CA ALA A 234 6.13 6.59 13.16
C ALA A 234 7.11 7.75 12.89
N HIS A 235 7.56 8.41 13.95
CA HIS A 235 8.23 9.70 13.91
C HIS A 235 9.09 9.93 15.17
N GLY A 236 10.13 10.77 15.06
CA GLY A 236 10.90 11.24 16.23
C GLY A 236 11.83 10.19 16.87
N ASN A 237 12.21 9.16 16.11
CA ASN A 237 13.08 8.08 16.60
C ASN A 237 14.54 8.54 16.73
N VAL A 238 15.26 7.92 17.66
CA VAL A 238 16.72 8.05 17.83
C VAL A 238 17.36 6.67 17.85
N ASP A 239 18.54 6.51 17.25
CA ASP A 239 19.27 5.24 17.34
C ASP A 239 19.88 5.00 18.73
N ALA A 240 20.60 3.88 18.89
CA ALA A 240 21.18 3.46 20.16
C ALA A 240 22.20 4.47 20.74
N ASP A 241 22.81 5.28 19.89
CA ASP A 241 23.78 6.33 20.27
C ASP A 241 23.10 7.70 20.50
N GLY A 242 21.76 7.75 20.39
CA GLY A 242 20.97 8.98 20.56
C GLY A 242 20.95 9.88 19.33
N VAL A 243 21.39 9.39 18.16
CA VAL A 243 21.37 10.17 16.92
C VAL A 243 19.96 10.14 16.32
N PRO A 244 19.37 11.29 15.96
CA PRO A 244 18.06 11.34 15.31
C PRO A 244 18.03 10.53 14.02
N LEU A 245 16.90 9.84 13.81
CA LEU A 245 16.58 9.11 12.58
C LEU A 245 15.57 9.89 11.76
N VAL A 246 15.69 9.81 10.44
CA VAL A 246 14.72 10.40 9.51
C VAL A 246 13.65 9.37 9.14
N GLY A 247 12.39 9.81 9.26
CA GLY A 247 11.22 8.98 9.04
C GLY A 247 10.88 8.10 10.25
N GLY A 248 10.32 6.93 9.97
CA GLY A 248 9.90 5.96 10.97
C GLY A 248 9.03 4.88 10.33
N GLY A 249 8.25 4.20 11.15
CA GLY A 249 7.35 3.17 10.65
C GLY A 249 6.22 2.84 11.60
N VAL A 250 5.22 2.17 11.05
CA VAL A 250 4.08 1.68 11.80
C VAL A 250 4.26 0.20 12.02
N VAL A 251 4.25 -0.23 13.28
CA VAL A 251 4.27 -1.65 13.67
C VAL A 251 2.84 -2.09 13.93
N ALA A 252 2.43 -3.18 13.29
CA ALA A 252 1.09 -3.74 13.39
C ALA A 252 1.15 -5.27 13.37
N ASN A 253 0.06 -5.91 13.76
CA ASN A 253 -0.07 -7.35 13.55
C ASN A 253 -0.47 -7.65 12.09
N GLU A 254 -0.03 -8.80 11.57
CA GLU A 254 -0.10 -9.12 10.13
C GLU A 254 -1.51 -9.05 9.54
N MET A 255 -1.62 -8.51 8.33
CA MET A 255 -2.88 -8.33 7.60
C MET A 255 -3.48 -9.65 7.13
N VAL A 256 -2.64 -10.59 6.67
CA VAL A 256 -3.05 -11.94 6.28
C VAL A 256 -1.96 -12.95 6.65
N LYS A 257 -2.25 -13.81 7.62
CA LYS A 257 -1.39 -14.97 7.91
C LYS A 257 -1.86 -16.16 7.09
N LEU A 258 -1.14 -16.50 6.02
CA LEU A 258 -1.43 -17.72 5.24
C LEU A 258 -0.67 -18.92 5.83
N PRO A 259 -1.23 -20.15 5.78
CA PRO A 259 -0.51 -21.36 6.15
C PRO A 259 0.84 -21.51 5.44
N ILE A 260 0.92 -21.11 4.17
CA ILE A 260 2.18 -21.16 3.40
C ILE A 260 3.23 -20.16 3.92
N VAL A 261 2.81 -18.99 4.40
CA VAL A 261 3.73 -18.00 4.99
C VAL A 261 4.28 -18.53 6.31
N HIS A 262 3.42 -19.10 7.16
CA HIS A 262 3.87 -19.75 8.40
C HIS A 262 4.84 -20.91 8.12
N TRP A 263 4.52 -21.77 7.15
CA TRP A 263 5.41 -22.86 6.74
C TRP A 263 6.78 -22.36 6.24
N SER A 264 6.78 -21.27 5.49
CA SER A 264 7.99 -20.72 4.87
C SER A 264 8.87 -20.01 5.89
N TRP A 265 8.29 -19.21 6.78
CA TRP A 265 9.05 -18.22 7.58
C TRP A 265 8.98 -18.43 9.09
N ALA A 266 7.94 -19.10 9.60
CA ALA A 266 7.68 -19.17 11.04
C ALA A 266 7.94 -20.55 11.66
N LEU A 267 8.02 -21.61 10.86
CA LEU A 267 8.38 -22.94 11.38
C LEU A 267 9.81 -22.95 11.92
N PRO A 268 10.05 -23.60 13.08
CA PRO A 268 11.38 -23.74 13.65
C PRO A 268 12.41 -24.30 12.64
N PRO A 269 13.67 -23.83 12.66
CA PRO A 269 14.69 -24.25 11.68
C PRO A 269 14.98 -25.76 11.66
N ASP A 270 14.81 -26.43 12.80
CA ASP A 270 15.04 -27.86 13.01
C ASP A 270 13.87 -28.75 12.55
N VAL A 271 12.70 -28.16 12.29
CA VAL A 271 11.54 -28.89 11.77
C VAL A 271 11.73 -29.19 10.27
N PRO A 272 11.59 -30.45 9.84
CA PRO A 272 11.61 -30.80 8.42
C PRO A 272 10.55 -30.02 7.65
N ARG A 273 10.89 -29.52 6.45
CA ARG A 273 9.96 -28.75 5.62
C ARG A 273 8.96 -29.61 4.84
N TRP A 274 9.08 -30.94 4.91
CA TRP A 274 8.20 -31.87 4.21
C TRP A 274 7.85 -33.10 5.08
N GLY A 275 6.85 -33.86 4.65
CA GLY A 275 6.45 -35.11 5.31
C GLY A 275 5.52 -34.91 6.51
N ALA A 276 5.34 -35.98 7.29
CA ALA A 276 4.40 -36.01 8.41
C ALA A 276 4.81 -35.06 9.55
N ALA A 277 6.11 -34.96 9.84
CA ALA A 277 6.64 -34.07 10.87
C ALA A 277 6.34 -32.59 10.57
N ALA A 278 6.55 -32.15 9.31
CA ALA A 278 6.20 -30.79 8.88
C ALA A 278 4.72 -30.47 9.11
N LYS A 279 3.84 -31.42 8.75
CA LYS A 279 2.40 -31.27 8.91
C LYS A 279 1.96 -31.25 10.38
N ALA A 280 2.64 -32.01 11.24
CA ALA A 280 2.40 -31.98 12.69
C ALA A 280 2.80 -30.61 13.25
N ALA A 281 4.04 -30.17 12.99
CA ALA A 281 4.51 -28.86 13.44
C ALA A 281 3.62 -27.71 12.94
N MET A 282 3.16 -27.75 11.69
CA MET A 282 2.17 -26.78 11.19
C MET A 282 0.89 -26.75 12.04
N ARG A 283 0.31 -27.92 12.38
CA ARG A 283 -0.90 -27.98 13.21
C ARG A 283 -0.64 -27.45 14.62
N ASP A 284 0.52 -27.77 15.18
CA ASP A 284 0.83 -27.49 16.58
C ASP A 284 1.24 -26.03 16.79
N THR A 285 1.91 -25.41 15.81
CA THR A 285 2.50 -24.07 15.96
C THR A 285 1.72 -22.95 15.29
N TYR A 286 0.89 -23.25 14.27
CA TYR A 286 0.25 -22.20 13.48
C TYR A 286 -0.60 -21.25 14.32
N ARG A 287 -1.34 -21.81 15.29
CA ARG A 287 -2.27 -21.04 16.14
C ARG A 287 -1.59 -20.32 17.31
N THR A 288 -0.40 -20.76 17.68
CA THR A 288 0.38 -20.25 18.81
C THR A 288 1.56 -19.40 18.37
N THR A 289 1.62 -19.00 17.11
CA THR A 289 2.67 -18.11 16.60
C THR A 289 2.06 -16.80 16.15
N GLY A 290 2.40 -15.69 16.79
CA GLY A 290 2.04 -14.36 16.32
C GLY A 290 2.97 -13.87 15.21
N HIS A 291 2.51 -12.89 14.43
CA HIS A 291 3.28 -12.26 13.38
C HIS A 291 3.07 -10.74 13.43
N LEU A 292 4.13 -10.04 13.76
CA LEU A 292 4.23 -8.59 13.65
C LEU A 292 4.89 -8.24 12.32
N PHE A 293 4.43 -7.15 11.74
CA PHE A 293 5.10 -6.51 10.63
C PHE A 293 5.18 -5.00 10.83
N ALA A 294 6.20 -4.38 10.27
CA ALA A 294 6.33 -2.93 10.25
C ALA A 294 6.51 -2.41 8.83
N GLN A 295 5.80 -1.34 8.52
CA GLN A 295 5.98 -0.57 7.29
C GLN A 295 6.87 0.63 7.60
N VAL A 296 8.10 0.61 7.09
CA VAL A 296 9.08 1.66 7.30
C VAL A 296 9.11 2.58 6.09
N GLN A 297 9.01 3.88 6.33
CA GLN A 297 9.14 4.90 5.29
C GLN A 297 10.47 4.74 4.56
N GLU A 298 10.44 4.71 3.23
CA GLU A 298 11.64 4.80 2.42
C GLU A 298 12.01 6.26 2.17
N VAL A 299 13.25 6.65 2.49
CA VAL A 299 13.79 7.96 2.11
C VAL A 299 14.02 8.00 0.59
N PRO A 300 13.41 8.96 -0.14
CA PRO A 300 13.44 8.98 -1.59
C PRO A 300 14.85 9.25 -2.12
N ARG A 301 15.19 8.64 -3.25
CA ARG A 301 16.44 8.91 -3.98
C ARG A 301 16.14 9.30 -5.42
N PRO A 302 16.83 10.31 -5.98
CA PRO A 302 16.66 10.69 -7.39
C PRO A 302 16.92 9.55 -8.37
N GLY A 303 17.80 8.62 -7.99
CA GLY A 303 18.19 7.47 -8.81
C GLY A 303 17.20 6.31 -8.78
N ASN A 304 16.31 6.24 -7.79
CA ASN A 304 15.29 5.18 -7.74
C ASN A 304 14.23 5.50 -8.81
N ARG A 305 14.12 4.65 -9.81
CA ARG A 305 13.50 5.04 -11.08
C ARG A 305 12.84 3.91 -11.86
N VAL A 306 11.71 4.24 -12.47
CA VAL A 306 11.08 3.51 -13.58
C VAL A 306 11.58 4.06 -14.91
N THR A 307 12.09 3.19 -15.77
CA THR A 307 12.47 3.52 -17.16
C THR A 307 11.83 2.54 -18.13
N LEU A 308 11.87 2.85 -19.43
CA LEU A 308 11.57 1.86 -20.48
C LEU A 308 12.80 1.01 -20.72
N ASP A 309 12.62 -0.31 -20.77
CA ASP A 309 13.72 -1.21 -21.13
C ASP A 309 14.04 -1.10 -22.64
N PRO A 310 15.31 -0.86 -23.03
CA PRO A 310 15.66 -0.69 -24.43
C PRO A 310 15.55 -2.00 -25.23
N ASP A 311 15.72 -3.15 -24.58
CA ASP A 311 15.95 -4.44 -25.25
C ASP A 311 14.80 -5.44 -25.01
N VAL A 312 14.11 -5.33 -23.88
CA VAL A 312 13.02 -6.24 -23.50
C VAL A 312 11.67 -5.64 -23.91
N ARG A 313 10.81 -6.48 -24.48
CA ARG A 313 9.44 -6.14 -24.90
C ARG A 313 8.44 -7.09 -24.24
N ASP A 314 7.24 -6.61 -23.96
CA ASP A 314 6.14 -7.45 -23.50
C ASP A 314 5.45 -8.18 -24.67
N GLY A 315 4.41 -8.96 -24.37
CA GLY A 315 3.64 -9.70 -25.37
C GLY A 315 2.92 -8.84 -26.41
N LEU A 316 2.83 -7.52 -26.22
CA LEU A 316 2.28 -6.56 -27.18
C LEU A 316 3.38 -5.84 -27.97
N GLY A 317 4.64 -6.24 -27.79
CA GLY A 317 5.79 -5.60 -28.45
C GLY A 317 6.17 -4.25 -27.87
N LEU A 318 5.67 -3.88 -26.68
CA LEU A 318 5.97 -2.61 -26.03
C LEU A 318 7.16 -2.76 -25.06
N PRO A 319 8.04 -1.75 -24.93
CA PRO A 319 9.09 -1.75 -23.90
C PRO A 319 8.51 -2.04 -22.51
N VAL A 320 9.09 -3.01 -21.79
CA VAL A 320 8.68 -3.28 -20.40
C VAL A 320 9.16 -2.16 -19.48
N ALA A 321 8.55 -2.04 -18.30
CA ALA A 321 9.10 -1.20 -17.24
C ALA A 321 10.37 -1.84 -16.67
N ARG A 322 11.43 -1.05 -16.57
CA ARG A 322 12.67 -1.41 -15.87
C ARG A 322 12.80 -0.57 -14.61
N LEU A 323 12.86 -1.23 -13.47
CA LEU A 323 13.05 -0.60 -12.16
C LEU A 323 14.54 -0.59 -11.82
N THR A 324 15.03 0.54 -11.34
CA THR A 324 16.41 0.73 -10.89
C THR A 324 16.39 1.50 -9.58
N GLY A 325 17.35 1.26 -8.69
CA GLY A 325 17.43 1.98 -7.42
C GLY A 325 18.10 1.17 -6.34
N GLU A 326 18.32 1.83 -5.21
CA GLU A 326 18.85 1.23 -3.99
C GLU A 326 18.22 1.91 -2.77
N ALA A 327 18.11 1.16 -1.67
CA ALA A 327 17.62 1.72 -0.42
C ALA A 327 18.59 2.78 0.09
N HIS A 328 18.05 3.93 0.52
CA HIS A 328 18.87 4.96 1.14
C HIS A 328 19.49 4.44 2.47
N PRO A 329 20.76 4.75 2.80
CA PRO A 329 21.37 4.32 4.07
C PRO A 329 20.54 4.68 5.30
N GLU A 330 19.90 5.86 5.27
CA GLU A 330 18.97 6.30 6.31
C GLU A 330 17.74 5.39 6.45
N THR A 331 17.14 4.94 5.34
CA THR A 331 16.08 3.91 5.39
C THR A 331 16.57 2.67 6.11
N VAL A 332 17.79 2.20 5.80
CA VAL A 332 18.37 1.01 6.44
C VAL A 332 18.58 1.21 7.94
N ARG A 333 19.06 2.38 8.37
CA ARG A 333 19.20 2.74 9.80
C ARG A 333 17.85 2.68 10.51
N THR A 334 16.83 3.34 9.95
CA THR A 334 15.47 3.35 10.52
C THR A 334 14.84 1.96 10.54
N THR A 335 15.02 1.15 9.49
CA THR A 335 14.54 -0.24 9.44
C THR A 335 15.17 -1.11 10.52
N ARG A 336 16.49 -1.00 10.75
CA ARG A 336 17.16 -1.74 11.85
C ARG A 336 16.65 -1.32 13.22
N HIS A 337 16.52 -0.02 13.44
CA HIS A 337 15.97 0.52 14.70
C HIS A 337 14.56 -0.04 15.01
N ILE A 338 13.71 -0.15 13.99
CA ILE A 338 12.36 -0.71 14.13
C ILE A 338 12.41 -2.22 14.31
N ALA A 339 13.29 -2.93 13.59
CA ALA A 339 13.48 -4.37 13.75
C ALA A 339 13.92 -4.75 15.17
N ASP A 340 14.80 -3.98 15.79
CA ASP A 340 15.22 -4.22 17.18
C ASP A 340 14.10 -4.01 18.22
N ARG A 341 12.99 -3.37 17.81
CA ARG A 341 11.83 -3.04 18.65
C ARG A 341 10.55 -3.79 18.27
N SER A 342 10.61 -4.64 17.24
CA SER A 342 9.50 -5.48 16.76
C SER A 342 9.66 -6.90 17.28
#